data_AF-A0A368UJ34-F1
#
_entry.id   AF-A0A368UJ34-F1
#
_cell.length_a   1.000
_cell.length_b   1.000
_cell.length_c   1.000
_cell.angle_alpha   90.00
_cell.angle_beta   90.00
_cell.angle_gamma   90.00
#
_symmetry.space_group_name_H-M   'P 1'
#
loop_
_entity.id
_entity.type
_entity.pdbx_description
1 polymer ?
#
loop_
_entity_poly.entity_id
_entity_poly.type
_entity_poly.pdbx_seq_one_letter_code
_entity_poly.pdbx_strand_id
1 'polypeptide(L)'
;MLEKIKKLLPGFNCGNCSYSRCDDFAKSLISKKEKPSGCPVLMRPSFAADKRSIEELLRLEPALHSEKIISGVIDHYRADIILHPLKNEKSCRETLLPFSNIQTEPDDVIRYRPLGCPITHIARVVETDHNLITIVIIGPETTRNTDVTSILDLGICMVLAFQGTYEGKSLRVGETIRFLPHHCMMQKVHSGVVVNLEHGNVRIEIKDLKVWSPPEKTGSLNRHN
;
A
#
# COMPACT_ATOMS: atom_id res chain seq x y z
N MET A 1 -10.22 -4.42 18.75
CA MET A 1 -11.52 -5.09 18.51
C MET A 1 -11.43 -6.63 18.55
N LEU A 2 -10.51 -7.25 17.80
CA LEU A 2 -10.36 -8.71 17.72
C LEU A 2 -10.35 -9.43 19.06
N GLU A 3 -9.52 -8.98 20.01
CA GLU A 3 -9.45 -9.61 21.35
C GLU A 3 -10.72 -9.44 22.18
N LYS A 4 -11.52 -8.39 21.93
CA LYS A 4 -12.84 -8.22 22.59
C LYS A 4 -13.86 -9.20 22.01
N ILE A 5 -13.92 -9.32 20.68
CA ILE A 5 -14.84 -10.26 20.00
C ILE A 5 -14.46 -11.70 20.34
N LYS A 6 -13.17 -12.06 20.35
CA LYS A 6 -12.71 -13.40 20.74
C LYS A 6 -13.19 -13.83 22.12
N LYS A 7 -13.17 -12.91 23.09
CA LYS A 7 -13.68 -13.17 24.46
C LYS A 7 -15.19 -13.39 24.54
N LEU A 8 -15.94 -12.84 23.59
CA LEU A 8 -17.40 -12.98 23.50
C LEU A 8 -17.80 -14.19 22.63
N LEU A 9 -16.86 -14.81 21.91
CA LEU A 9 -17.14 -16.02 21.15
C LEU A 9 -17.13 -17.26 22.06
N PRO A 10 -17.93 -18.30 21.74
CA PRO A 10 -18.06 -19.51 22.56
C PRO A 10 -16.76 -20.30 22.79
N GLY A 11 -15.70 -20.06 22.01
CA GLY A 11 -14.40 -20.71 22.18
C GLY A 11 -14.33 -22.20 21.84
N PHE A 12 -15.45 -22.86 21.49
CA PHE A 12 -15.49 -24.30 21.23
C PHE A 12 -14.71 -24.76 19.99
N ASN A 13 -14.38 -23.86 19.06
CA ASN A 13 -13.68 -24.19 17.80
C ASN A 13 -14.33 -25.37 17.04
N CYS A 14 -15.66 -25.44 17.03
CA CYS A 14 -16.40 -26.61 16.57
C CYS A 14 -16.51 -26.78 15.04
N GLY A 15 -16.11 -25.78 14.25
CA GLY A 15 -16.17 -25.88 12.78
C GLY A 15 -17.56 -25.67 12.15
N ASN A 16 -18.65 -25.64 12.92
CA ASN A 16 -20.02 -25.58 12.39
C ASN A 16 -20.38 -24.28 11.62
N CYS A 17 -19.55 -23.25 11.70
CA CYS A 17 -19.68 -22.02 10.92
C CYS A 17 -18.73 -21.95 9.72
N SER A 18 -18.14 -23.08 9.31
CA SER A 18 -17.12 -23.17 8.24
C SER A 18 -15.75 -22.57 8.58
N TYR A 19 -15.53 -22.16 9.83
CA TYR A 19 -14.22 -21.75 10.34
C TYR A 19 -13.74 -22.75 11.39
N SER A 20 -12.53 -23.27 11.21
CA SER A 20 -11.91 -24.26 12.11
C SER A 20 -11.61 -23.70 13.50
N ARG A 21 -11.47 -22.37 13.64
CA ARG A 21 -11.24 -21.69 14.92
C ARG A 21 -12.15 -20.48 15.08
N CYS A 22 -12.61 -20.26 16.31
CA CYS A 22 -13.37 -19.06 16.68
C CYS A 22 -12.59 -17.77 16.38
N ASP A 23 -11.26 -17.80 16.47
CA ASP A 23 -10.39 -16.67 16.10
C ASP A 23 -10.53 -16.29 14.61
N ASP A 24 -10.66 -17.28 13.73
CA ASP A 24 -10.79 -17.03 12.29
C ASP A 24 -12.20 -16.55 11.94
N PHE A 25 -13.21 -17.06 12.65
CA PHE A 25 -14.57 -16.50 12.61
C PHE A 25 -14.60 -15.05 13.11
N ALA A 26 -13.89 -14.72 14.20
CA ALA A 26 -13.79 -13.36 14.73
C ALA A 26 -13.21 -12.38 13.70
N LYS A 27 -12.14 -12.78 13.00
CA LYS A 27 -11.57 -12.00 11.89
C LYS A 27 -12.59 -11.81 10.77
N SER A 28 -13.35 -12.84 10.43
CA SER A 28 -14.39 -12.79 9.40
C SER A 28 -15.52 -11.80 9.75
N LEU A 29 -16.01 -11.83 11.01
CA LEU A 29 -16.99 -10.90 11.54
C LEU A 29 -16.50 -9.44 11.44
N ILE A 30 -15.25 -9.19 11.83
CA ILE A 30 -14.61 -7.87 11.75
C ILE A 30 -14.50 -7.41 10.30
N SER A 31 -14.16 -8.31 9.37
CA SER A 31 -14.08 -8.02 7.93
C SER A 31 -15.45 -7.94 7.23
N LYS A 32 -16.57 -8.07 7.96
CA LYS A 32 -17.95 -8.09 7.45
C LYS A 32 -18.24 -9.16 6.39
N LYS A 33 -17.37 -10.15 6.24
CA LYS A 33 -17.59 -11.32 5.36
C LYS A 33 -18.67 -12.24 5.92
N GLU A 34 -18.89 -12.19 7.23
CA GLU A 34 -19.85 -13.02 7.94
C GLU A 34 -20.61 -12.22 9.01
N LYS A 35 -21.78 -12.73 9.43
CA LYS A 35 -22.59 -12.12 10.49
C LYS A 35 -22.50 -12.94 11.77
N PRO A 36 -22.76 -12.35 12.96
CA PRO A 36 -22.81 -13.11 14.22
C PRO A 36 -23.79 -14.29 14.16
N SER A 37 -24.86 -14.19 13.37
CA SER A 37 -25.81 -15.28 13.12
C SER A 37 -25.24 -16.48 12.36
N GLY A 38 -24.07 -16.34 11.73
CA GLY A 38 -23.37 -17.42 11.03
C GLY A 38 -22.78 -18.48 11.97
N CYS A 39 -22.75 -18.23 13.29
CA CYS A 39 -22.37 -19.24 14.29
C CYS A 39 -23.61 -19.87 14.94
N PRO A 40 -23.91 -21.16 14.70
CA PRO A 40 -25.08 -21.82 15.29
C PRO A 40 -25.05 -21.85 16.83
N VAL A 41 -23.86 -21.87 17.43
CA VAL A 41 -23.70 -21.84 18.89
C VAL A 41 -24.08 -20.46 19.46
N LEU A 42 -23.71 -19.40 18.76
CA LEU A 42 -23.98 -18.02 19.16
C LEU A 42 -25.48 -17.66 19.06
N MET A 43 -26.26 -18.48 18.36
CA MET A 43 -27.72 -18.34 18.24
C MET A 43 -28.49 -18.95 19.42
N ARG A 44 -27.81 -19.66 20.33
CA ARG A 44 -28.47 -20.26 21.50
C ARG A 44 -28.82 -19.16 22.53
N PRO A 45 -29.91 -19.34 23.31
CA PRO A 45 -30.33 -18.36 24.32
C PRO A 45 -29.23 -17.98 25.33
N SER A 46 -28.36 -18.94 25.69
CA SER A 46 -27.25 -18.72 26.63
C SER A 46 -26.20 -17.71 26.15
N PHE A 47 -26.10 -17.46 24.84
CA PHE A 47 -25.14 -16.52 24.24
C PHE A 47 -25.81 -15.24 23.72
N ALA A 48 -27.09 -15.01 24.06
CA ALA A 48 -27.85 -13.87 23.54
C ALA A 48 -27.24 -12.51 23.95
N ALA A 49 -26.70 -12.41 25.16
CA ALA A 49 -26.01 -11.21 25.65
C ALA A 49 -24.71 -10.97 24.86
N ASP A 50 -23.88 -12.00 24.72
CA ASP A 50 -22.60 -11.91 23.99
C ASP A 50 -22.81 -11.55 22.52
N LYS A 51 -23.81 -12.17 21.87
CA LYS A 51 -24.21 -11.83 20.51
C LYS A 51 -24.57 -10.35 20.39
N ARG A 52 -25.37 -9.83 21.32
CA ARG A 52 -25.78 -8.42 21.32
C ARG A 52 -24.58 -7.49 21.49
N SER A 53 -23.65 -7.83 22.39
CA SER A 53 -22.41 -7.09 22.59
C SER A 53 -21.50 -7.13 21.36
N ILE A 54 -21.41 -8.27 20.65
CA ILE A 54 -20.68 -8.36 19.38
C ILE A 54 -21.35 -7.48 18.32
N GLU A 55 -22.67 -7.53 18.18
CA GLU A 55 -23.43 -6.69 17.24
C GLU A 55 -23.26 -5.19 17.53
N GLU A 56 -23.22 -4.80 18.80
CA GLU A 56 -22.96 -3.43 19.23
C GLU A 56 -21.51 -3.01 18.95
N LEU A 57 -20.53 -3.86 19.24
CA LEU A 57 -19.12 -3.62 18.90
C LEU A 57 -18.92 -3.47 17.39
N LEU A 58 -19.63 -4.26 16.57
CA LEU A 58 -19.61 -4.17 15.11
C LEU A 58 -20.37 -2.94 14.57
N ARG A 59 -21.23 -2.31 15.39
CA ARG A 59 -21.97 -1.08 15.08
C ARG A 59 -21.23 0.20 15.47
N LEU A 60 -20.45 0.15 16.56
CA LEU A 60 -19.79 1.33 17.18
C LEU A 60 -18.52 1.79 16.47
N GLU A 61 -17.94 1.02 15.55
CA GLU A 61 -16.82 1.45 14.72
C GLU A 61 -17.20 1.51 13.24
N PRO A 62 -16.66 2.50 12.48
CA PRO A 62 -16.89 2.60 11.07
C PRO A 62 -16.39 1.32 10.42
N ALA A 63 -17.12 0.89 9.39
CA ALA A 63 -16.79 -0.26 8.57
C ALA A 63 -15.27 -0.44 8.45
N LEU A 64 -14.73 -1.62 8.84
CA LEU A 64 -13.57 -2.10 8.11
C LEU A 64 -13.94 -1.94 6.66
N HIS A 65 -13.14 -1.10 6.00
CA HIS A 65 -13.31 -0.66 4.64
C HIS A 65 -13.88 -1.84 3.85
N SER A 66 -14.97 -1.62 3.10
CA SER A 66 -15.06 -2.30 1.81
C SER A 66 -13.67 -2.14 1.22
N GLU A 67 -12.86 -3.20 1.15
CA GLU A 67 -11.47 -3.08 0.70
C GLU A 67 -11.52 -2.24 -0.55
N LYS A 68 -11.10 -0.99 -0.43
CA LYS A 68 -11.16 -0.07 -1.56
C LYS A 68 -10.23 -0.73 -2.54
N ILE A 69 -10.80 -1.24 -3.63
CA ILE A 69 -10.01 -1.98 -4.60
C ILE A 69 -9.08 -0.93 -5.20
N ILE A 70 -7.84 -0.93 -4.73
CA ILE A 70 -6.79 -0.09 -5.28
C ILE A 70 -6.27 -0.87 -6.47
N SER A 71 -6.46 -0.33 -7.67
CA SER A 71 -5.97 -0.94 -8.89
C SER A 71 -5.21 0.07 -9.73
N GLY A 72 -4.12 -0.37 -10.34
CA GLY A 72 -3.43 0.43 -11.35
C GLY A 72 -4.30 0.61 -12.59
N VAL A 73 -4.26 1.80 -13.19
CA VAL A 73 -5.09 2.14 -14.36
C VAL A 73 -4.56 1.47 -15.61
N ILE A 74 -3.23 1.44 -15.79
CA ILE A 74 -2.58 0.92 -17.00
C ILE A 74 -2.43 -0.61 -16.98
N ASP A 75 -2.19 -1.19 -15.80
CA ASP A 75 -1.83 -2.59 -15.67
C ASP A 75 -2.91 -3.46 -15.02
N HIS A 76 -3.96 -2.83 -14.47
CA HIS A 76 -5.08 -3.48 -13.79
C HIS A 76 -4.68 -4.38 -12.61
N TYR A 77 -3.45 -4.25 -12.11
CA TYR A 77 -3.02 -4.96 -10.91
C TYR A 77 -3.70 -4.38 -9.69
N ARG A 78 -4.01 -5.24 -8.73
CA ARG A 78 -4.43 -4.81 -7.39
C ARG A 78 -3.21 -4.43 -6.56
N ALA A 79 -3.33 -3.33 -5.83
CA ALA A 79 -2.39 -2.90 -4.82
C ALA A 79 -2.98 -3.10 -3.42
N ASP A 80 -2.12 -3.38 -2.45
CA ASP A 80 -2.46 -3.48 -1.03
C ASP A 80 -2.67 -2.09 -0.41
N ILE A 81 -1.94 -1.08 -0.90
CA ILE A 81 -1.95 0.29 -0.40
C ILE A 81 -1.79 1.34 -1.52
N ILE A 82 -2.23 2.56 -1.24
CA ILE A 82 -1.81 3.78 -1.92
C ILE A 82 -0.71 4.41 -1.07
N LEU A 83 0.44 4.69 -1.68
CA LEU A 83 1.54 5.40 -1.02
C LEU A 83 1.39 6.90 -1.28
N HIS A 84 1.30 7.67 -0.20
CA HIS A 84 1.17 9.13 -0.21
C HIS A 84 2.50 9.80 0.18
N PRO A 85 2.71 11.06 -0.22
CA PRO A 85 3.86 11.85 0.24
C PRO A 85 4.00 11.87 1.76
N LEU A 86 5.22 12.16 2.24
CA LEU A 86 5.39 12.57 3.62
C LEU A 86 4.77 13.96 3.85
N LYS A 87 4.55 14.31 5.11
CA LYS A 87 3.95 15.60 5.48
C LYS A 87 4.75 16.76 4.87
N ASN A 88 4.05 17.67 4.21
CA ASN A 88 4.59 18.87 3.53
C ASN A 88 5.44 18.59 2.27
N GLU A 89 5.44 17.37 1.73
CA GLU A 89 6.14 17.04 0.48
C GLU A 89 5.16 16.94 -0.70
N LYS A 90 5.65 17.25 -1.91
CA LYS A 90 4.84 17.24 -3.15
C LYS A 90 4.63 15.84 -3.73
N SER A 91 5.49 14.89 -3.38
CA SER A 91 5.49 13.54 -3.91
C SER A 91 6.09 12.57 -2.88
N CYS A 92 5.92 11.27 -3.10
CA CYS A 92 6.65 10.27 -2.32
C CYS A 92 8.15 10.44 -2.58
N ARG A 93 8.99 10.17 -1.57
CA ARG A 93 10.43 10.16 -1.80
C ARG A 93 10.80 8.92 -2.60
N GLU A 94 11.73 9.07 -3.52
CA GLU A 94 12.34 7.96 -4.24
C GLU A 94 13.83 7.91 -3.92
N THR A 95 14.38 6.72 -3.65
CA THR A 95 15.82 6.51 -3.58
C THR A 95 16.30 6.00 -4.93
N LEU A 96 17.22 6.72 -5.55
CA LEU A 96 17.76 6.45 -6.88
C LEU A 96 19.19 5.92 -6.79
N LEU A 97 19.51 5.00 -7.68
CA LEU A 97 20.88 4.69 -8.08
C LEU A 97 21.08 5.21 -9.53
N PRO A 98 21.83 6.31 -9.72
CA PRO A 98 22.15 6.79 -11.05
C PRO A 98 23.14 5.86 -11.76
N PHE A 99 23.02 5.73 -13.08
CA PHE A 99 24.05 5.07 -13.91
C PHE A 99 25.10 6.07 -14.44
N SER A 100 24.93 7.36 -14.16
CA SER A 100 25.91 8.39 -14.42
C SER A 100 26.79 8.61 -13.18
N ASN A 101 27.99 9.16 -13.40
CA ASN A 101 28.93 9.53 -12.33
C ASN A 101 28.77 10.99 -11.88
N ILE A 102 27.63 11.62 -12.19
CA ILE A 102 27.36 13.00 -11.83
C ILE A 102 27.06 13.02 -10.33
N GLN A 103 27.85 13.81 -9.59
CA GLN A 103 27.61 14.02 -8.17
C GLN A 103 26.49 15.03 -7.97
N THR A 104 25.72 14.84 -6.90
CA THR A 104 24.59 15.68 -6.54
C THR A 104 24.64 16.02 -5.07
N GLU A 105 24.32 17.26 -4.75
CA GLU A 105 24.21 17.77 -3.40
C GLU A 105 22.72 17.97 -3.02
N PRO A 106 22.38 18.02 -1.72
CA PRO A 106 21.06 18.44 -1.28
C PRO A 106 20.63 19.75 -1.97
N ASP A 107 19.33 19.86 -2.27
CA ASP A 107 18.69 20.94 -3.01
C ASP A 107 18.97 21.04 -4.52
N ASP A 108 19.89 20.25 -5.07
CA ASP A 108 20.09 20.18 -6.53
C ASP A 108 18.79 19.79 -7.24
N VAL A 109 18.55 20.43 -8.39
CA VAL A 109 17.46 20.06 -9.29
C VAL A 109 18.01 19.11 -10.35
N ILE A 110 17.48 17.89 -10.35
CA ILE A 110 17.89 16.83 -11.26
C ILE A 110 16.79 16.52 -12.27
N ARG A 111 17.22 16.06 -13.44
CA ARG A 111 16.40 15.43 -14.46
C ARG A 111 16.89 14.00 -14.64
N TYR A 112 15.96 13.06 -14.60
CA TYR A 112 16.28 11.65 -14.80
C TYR A 112 15.10 10.90 -15.41
N ARG A 113 15.37 9.71 -15.92
CA ARG A 113 14.34 8.75 -16.34
C ARG A 113 14.50 7.47 -15.53
N PRO A 114 13.46 7.01 -14.80
CA PRO A 114 13.49 5.71 -14.15
C PRO A 114 13.66 4.60 -15.20
N LEU A 115 14.52 3.63 -14.90
CA LEU A 115 14.68 2.43 -15.73
C LEU A 115 13.32 1.73 -15.88
N GLY A 116 12.91 1.48 -17.13
CA GLY A 116 11.60 0.89 -17.45
C GLY A 116 10.41 1.86 -17.42
N CYS A 117 10.56 3.11 -17.01
CA CYS A 117 9.53 4.16 -17.14
C CYS A 117 9.83 5.06 -18.36
N PRO A 118 8.85 5.37 -19.23
CA PRO A 118 9.04 6.29 -20.34
C PRO A 118 8.96 7.76 -19.92
N ILE A 119 8.59 8.04 -18.67
CA ILE A 119 8.37 9.41 -18.17
C ILE A 119 9.68 9.98 -17.63
N THR A 120 10.08 11.13 -18.15
CA THR A 120 11.18 11.93 -17.58
C THR A 120 10.68 12.66 -16.34
N HIS A 121 11.44 12.57 -15.26
CA HIS A 121 11.15 13.17 -13.97
C HIS A 121 12.07 14.37 -13.75
N ILE A 122 11.52 15.41 -13.12
CA ILE A 122 12.27 16.52 -12.55
C ILE A 122 12.05 16.46 -11.04
N ALA A 123 13.14 16.39 -10.30
CA ALA A 123 13.12 16.20 -8.86
C ALA A 123 14.16 17.08 -8.18
N ARG A 124 13.94 17.34 -6.89
CA ARG A 124 14.92 17.98 -6.02
C ARG A 124 15.55 16.93 -5.12
N VAL A 125 16.87 17.00 -4.98
CA VAL A 125 17.64 16.14 -4.08
C VAL A 125 17.36 16.54 -2.64
N VAL A 126 17.03 15.55 -1.82
CA VAL A 126 16.84 15.71 -0.37
C VAL A 126 18.13 15.37 0.37
N GLU A 127 18.77 14.28 -0.03
CA GLU A 127 19.99 13.77 0.57
C GLU A 127 20.72 12.86 -0.43
N THR A 128 22.04 12.78 -0.27
CA THR A 128 22.90 11.84 -0.99
C THR A 128 23.66 11.01 0.05
N ASP A 129 23.57 9.68 -0.04
CA ASP A 129 24.26 8.75 0.87
C ASP A 129 24.83 7.57 0.07
N HIS A 130 26.16 7.35 0.13
CA HIS A 130 26.84 6.24 -0.56
C HIS A 130 26.42 6.05 -2.04
N ASN A 131 26.33 7.14 -2.81
CA ASN A 131 25.86 7.23 -4.21
C ASN A 131 24.35 6.96 -4.42
N LEU A 132 23.59 6.75 -3.36
CA LEU A 132 22.15 6.74 -3.41
C LEU A 132 21.62 8.16 -3.22
N ILE A 133 20.67 8.54 -4.07
CA ILE A 133 20.11 9.89 -4.06
C ILE A 133 18.65 9.77 -3.65
N THR A 134 18.27 10.32 -2.50
CA THR A 134 16.86 10.44 -2.13
C THR A 134 16.31 11.75 -2.70
N ILE A 135 15.21 11.67 -3.42
CA ILE A 135 14.61 12.80 -4.12
C ILE A 135 13.14 13.00 -3.77
N VAL A 136 12.63 14.20 -4.05
CA VAL A 136 11.19 14.49 -4.14
C VAL A 136 10.93 15.05 -5.53
N ILE A 137 10.03 14.41 -6.27
CA ILE A 137 9.57 14.88 -7.59
C ILE A 137 8.86 16.23 -7.40
N ILE A 138 9.30 17.24 -8.14
CA ILE A 138 8.74 18.60 -8.12
C ILE A 138 7.86 18.90 -9.34
N GLY A 139 7.80 17.96 -10.29
CA GLY A 139 6.96 18.02 -11.49
C GLY A 139 7.63 18.74 -12.67
N PRO A 140 7.06 18.66 -13.88
CA PRO A 140 7.60 19.30 -15.08
C PRO A 140 7.42 20.83 -15.08
N GLU A 141 6.55 21.38 -14.22
CA GLU A 141 6.15 22.79 -14.21
C GLU A 141 7.24 23.77 -13.79
N THR A 142 8.28 23.31 -13.09
CA THR A 142 9.40 24.17 -12.64
C THR A 142 10.26 24.71 -13.78
N THR A 143 10.15 24.15 -14.99
CA THR A 143 10.78 24.73 -16.19
C THR A 143 10.09 26.01 -16.69
N ARG A 144 8.87 26.30 -16.24
CA ARG A 144 8.09 27.46 -16.72
C ARG A 144 8.00 28.63 -15.72
N ASN A 145 8.33 28.45 -14.44
CA ASN A 145 7.95 29.44 -13.42
C ASN A 145 8.84 29.55 -12.15
N THR A 146 10.12 29.13 -12.17
CA THR A 146 10.99 29.23 -10.97
C THR A 146 12.46 29.53 -11.29
N ASP A 147 13.15 30.15 -10.32
CA ASP A 147 14.56 30.56 -10.22
C ASP A 147 15.62 29.45 -10.40
N VAL A 148 15.26 28.32 -11.03
CA VAL A 148 16.15 27.19 -11.27
C VAL A 148 17.03 27.50 -12.47
N THR A 149 18.26 27.92 -12.21
CA THR A 149 19.24 28.32 -13.23
C THR A 149 19.95 27.14 -13.88
N SER A 150 19.98 25.98 -13.23
CA SER A 150 20.61 24.76 -13.75
C SER A 150 19.82 23.50 -13.37
N ILE A 151 19.80 22.54 -14.29
CA ILE A 151 19.23 21.21 -14.08
C ILE A 151 20.29 20.17 -14.44
N LEU A 152 20.66 19.33 -13.49
CA LEU A 152 21.62 18.24 -13.70
C LEU A 152 20.92 17.05 -14.37
N ASP A 153 21.42 16.60 -15.52
CA ASP A 153 20.86 15.46 -16.24
C ASP A 153 21.57 14.16 -15.84
N LEU A 154 20.93 13.38 -14.99
CA LEU A 154 21.49 12.10 -14.52
C LEU A 154 21.25 10.95 -15.51
N GLY A 155 20.48 11.17 -16.58
CA GLY A 155 20.12 10.14 -17.54
C GLY A 155 19.20 9.07 -16.95
N ILE A 156 19.56 7.80 -17.08
CA ILE A 156 18.76 6.67 -16.59
C ILE A 156 19.17 6.37 -15.16
N CYS A 157 18.19 6.27 -14.26
CA CYS A 157 18.40 5.86 -12.87
C CYS A 157 17.56 4.62 -12.56
N MET A 158 18.08 3.75 -11.69
CA MET A 158 17.29 2.69 -11.07
C MET A 158 16.63 3.24 -9.81
N VAL A 159 15.32 3.06 -9.67
CA VAL A 159 14.62 3.37 -8.41
C VAL A 159 14.76 2.16 -7.51
N LEU A 160 15.25 2.37 -6.29
CA LEU A 160 15.54 1.30 -5.32
C LEU A 160 14.57 1.29 -4.15
N ALA A 161 14.02 2.45 -3.77
CA ALA A 161 13.08 2.52 -2.67
C ALA A 161 12.09 3.67 -2.83
N PHE A 162 10.95 3.52 -2.17
CA PHE A 162 9.98 4.59 -1.96
C PHE A 162 9.80 4.84 -0.47
N GLN A 163 9.53 6.10 -0.10
CA GLN A 163 9.13 6.48 1.25
C GLN A 163 7.90 7.40 1.22
N GLY A 164 7.04 7.23 2.22
CA GLY A 164 5.80 7.99 2.30
C GLY A 164 4.94 7.60 3.50
N THR A 165 3.74 8.16 3.54
CA THR A 165 2.63 7.67 4.37
C THR A 165 1.74 6.76 3.52
N TYR A 166 0.79 6.02 4.09
CA TYR A 166 -0.03 5.11 3.29
C TYR A 166 -1.49 5.03 3.72
N GLU A 167 -2.36 4.77 2.74
CA GLU A 167 -3.78 4.39 2.90
C GLU A 167 -3.95 2.95 2.40
N GLY A 168 -4.68 2.11 3.14
CA GLY A 168 -5.02 0.76 2.70
C GLY A 168 -4.82 -0.29 3.79
N LYS A 169 -4.38 -1.48 3.37
CA LYS A 169 -4.12 -2.61 4.26
C LYS A 169 -3.04 -2.27 5.31
N SER A 170 -3.19 -2.77 6.54
CA SER A 170 -2.14 -2.68 7.56
C SER A 170 -0.89 -3.47 7.13
N LEU A 171 0.29 -2.86 7.31
CA LEU A 171 1.57 -3.39 6.88
C LEU A 171 2.38 -3.97 8.06
N ARG A 172 3.34 -4.84 7.76
CA ARG A 172 4.40 -5.28 8.68
C ARG A 172 5.77 -5.19 8.00
N VAL A 173 6.81 -4.90 8.78
CA VAL A 173 8.19 -5.00 8.30
C VAL A 173 8.47 -6.44 7.84
N GLY A 174 9.17 -6.59 6.71
CA GLY A 174 9.44 -7.84 6.02
C GLY A 174 8.32 -8.32 5.10
N GLU A 175 7.15 -7.67 5.08
CA GLU A 175 6.05 -8.03 4.18
C GLU A 175 6.36 -7.59 2.74
N THR A 176 6.20 -8.50 1.78
CA THR A 176 6.18 -8.16 0.36
C THR A 176 4.80 -7.66 0.00
N ILE A 177 4.72 -6.47 -0.60
CA ILE A 177 3.45 -5.82 -0.94
C ILE A 177 3.45 -5.31 -2.38
N ARG A 178 2.25 -5.07 -2.89
CA ARG A 178 1.97 -4.27 -4.08
C ARG A 178 1.46 -2.90 -3.64
N PHE A 179 1.97 -1.84 -4.23
CA PHE A 179 1.56 -0.47 -3.86
C PHE A 179 1.42 0.42 -5.09
N LEU A 180 0.56 1.42 -4.98
CA LEU A 180 0.35 2.45 -5.99
C LEU A 180 0.84 3.81 -5.44
N PRO A 181 1.94 4.39 -5.96
CA PRO A 181 2.35 5.73 -5.58
C PRO A 181 1.31 6.76 -6.07
N HIS A 182 0.84 7.62 -5.17
CA HIS A 182 -0.27 8.56 -5.40
C HIS A 182 0.00 9.50 -6.59
N HIS A 183 1.25 9.92 -6.77
CA HIS A 183 1.67 10.84 -7.84
C HIS A 183 2.33 10.14 -9.04
N CYS A 184 2.21 8.82 -9.16
CA CYS A 184 2.71 8.12 -10.35
C CYS A 184 1.86 8.49 -11.57
N MET A 185 2.44 9.20 -12.55
CA MET A 185 1.74 9.59 -13.78
C MET A 185 1.22 8.39 -14.59
N MET A 186 1.91 7.24 -14.52
CA MET A 186 1.47 6.01 -15.17
C MET A 186 0.35 5.30 -14.40
N GLN A 187 0.08 5.67 -13.14
CA GLN A 187 -0.84 4.97 -12.25
C GLN A 187 -0.64 3.44 -12.29
N LYS A 188 0.64 3.03 -12.29
CA LYS A 188 1.07 1.65 -12.41
C LYS A 188 1.44 1.09 -11.04
N VAL A 189 1.08 -0.17 -10.77
CA VAL A 189 1.40 -0.82 -9.50
C VAL A 189 2.87 -1.22 -9.45
N HIS A 190 3.49 -1.01 -8.30
CA HIS A 190 4.85 -1.40 -7.95
C HIS A 190 4.83 -2.53 -6.91
N SER A 191 5.93 -3.27 -6.80
CA SER A 191 6.11 -4.30 -5.76
C SER A 191 7.41 -4.08 -4.99
N GLY A 192 7.38 -4.38 -3.70
CA GLY A 192 8.55 -4.21 -2.85
C GLY A 192 8.36 -4.84 -1.47
N VAL A 193 9.40 -4.75 -0.66
CA VAL A 193 9.44 -5.23 0.71
C VAL A 193 9.40 -4.04 1.66
N VAL A 194 8.52 -4.09 2.66
CA VAL A 194 8.48 -3.08 3.72
C VAL A 194 9.71 -3.28 4.61
N VAL A 195 10.64 -2.33 4.63
CA VAL A 195 11.89 -2.41 5.42
C VAL A 195 11.88 -1.53 6.67
N ASN A 196 11.03 -0.51 6.70
CA ASN A 196 10.81 0.32 7.89
C ASN A 196 9.33 0.75 7.96
N LEU A 197 8.79 0.79 9.18
CA LEU A 197 7.43 1.22 9.47
C LEU A 197 7.40 1.93 10.84
N GLU A 198 7.33 3.26 10.84
CA GLU A 198 7.40 4.07 12.06
C GLU A 198 6.41 5.23 11.99
N HIS A 199 5.59 5.40 13.03
CA HIS A 199 4.64 6.53 13.14
C HIS A 199 3.71 6.72 11.91
N GLY A 200 3.42 5.65 11.16
CA GLY A 200 2.62 5.70 9.93
C GLY A 200 3.42 6.04 8.66
N ASN A 201 4.71 6.31 8.78
CA ASN A 201 5.64 6.39 7.65
C ASN A 201 6.14 4.99 7.30
N VAL A 202 6.30 4.72 6.01
CA VAL A 202 6.76 3.44 5.49
C VAL A 202 7.92 3.66 4.51
N ARG A 203 8.94 2.81 4.60
CA ARG A 203 9.97 2.65 3.56
C ARG A 203 9.78 1.29 2.89
N ILE A 204 9.70 1.31 1.57
CA ILE A 204 9.49 0.13 0.74
C ILE A 204 10.68 0.02 -0.23
N GLU A 205 11.46 -1.05 -0.12
CA GLU A 205 12.54 -1.36 -1.07
C GLU A 205 11.98 -2.18 -2.22
N ILE A 206 12.28 -1.75 -3.45
CA ILE A 206 11.71 -2.30 -4.66
C ILE A 206 12.36 -3.65 -4.95
N LYS A 207 11.51 -4.66 -5.18
CA LYS A 207 11.97 -6.00 -5.57
C LYS A 207 12.02 -6.17 -7.09
N ASP A 208 11.07 -5.58 -7.79
CA ASP A 208 10.92 -5.71 -9.24
C ASP A 208 10.85 -4.33 -9.89
N LEU A 209 11.41 -4.18 -11.09
CA LEU A 209 11.23 -2.95 -11.89
C LEU A 209 9.74 -2.62 -12.09
N LYS A 210 8.89 -3.66 -12.17
CA LYS A 210 7.41 -3.65 -12.28
C LYS A 210 6.84 -5.00 -11.80
N VAL A 211 5.60 -5.06 -11.32
CA VAL A 211 4.92 -6.32 -10.95
C VAL A 211 4.98 -7.32 -12.12
N TRP A 212 5.73 -8.42 -11.95
CA TRP A 212 5.99 -9.42 -12.99
C TRP A 212 5.22 -10.72 -12.71
N SER A 213 3.90 -10.66 -12.70
CA SER A 213 3.02 -11.83 -12.63
C SER A 213 1.67 -11.42 -13.17
N PRO A 214 1.06 -12.10 -14.17
CA PRO A 214 -0.17 -11.64 -14.83
C PRO A 214 -1.28 -11.26 -13.85
N PRO A 215 -2.14 -10.27 -14.16
CA PRO A 215 -3.21 -9.85 -13.27
C PRO A 215 -4.10 -11.06 -12.96
N GLU A 216 -4.46 -11.20 -11.68
CA GLU A 216 -5.37 -12.26 -11.26
C GLU A 216 -6.65 -12.15 -12.09
N LYS A 217 -6.96 -13.20 -12.86
CA LYS A 217 -8.19 -13.26 -13.66
C LYS A 217 -9.36 -13.13 -12.69
N THR A 218 -9.97 -11.95 -12.60
CA THR A 218 -11.32 -11.82 -12.07
C THR A 218 -12.20 -12.73 -12.91
N GLY A 219 -12.92 -13.63 -12.23
CA GLY A 219 -13.56 -14.82 -12.78
C GLY A 219 -14.06 -14.67 -14.22
N SER A 220 -13.73 -15.66 -15.05
CA SER A 220 -14.40 -15.88 -16.31
C SER A 220 -15.91 -15.90 -16.04
N LEU A 221 -16.62 -14.85 -16.44
CA LEU A 221 -18.01 -14.96 -16.78
C LEU A 221 -18.10 -16.08 -17.82
N ASN A 222 -18.70 -17.19 -17.42
CA ASN A 222 -19.08 -18.29 -18.29
C ASN A 222 -19.87 -17.70 -19.47
N ARG A 223 -19.22 -17.54 -20.62
CA ARG A 223 -19.91 -17.47 -21.90
C ARG A 223 -20.14 -18.91 -22.34
N HIS A 224 -21.19 -19.51 -21.78
CA HIS A 224 -21.84 -20.65 -22.40
C HIS A 224 -23.25 -20.22 -22.78
N ASN A 225 -23.49 -20.34 -24.09
CA ASN A 225 -24.74 -20.20 -24.85
C ASN A 225 -25.22 -18.77 -25.14
#